data_AF-A0A9E8MJV4-F1
#
_entry.id   AF-A0A9E8MJV4-F1
#
_cell.length_a   1.000
_cell.length_b   1.000
_cell.length_c   1.000
_cell.angle_alpha   90.00
_cell.angle_beta   90.00
_cell.angle_gamma   90.00
#
_symmetry.space_group_name_H-M   'P 1'
#
loop_
_entity.id
_entity.type
_entity.pdbx_description
1 polymer ?
#
loop_
_entity_poly.entity_id
_entity_poly.type
_entity_poly.pdbx_seq_one_letter_code
_entity_poly.pdbx_strand_id
1 'polypeptide(L)'
;MSDTTPAPVPAGWYPDPAGGPGRRWWNGTAWTEQVEQPYSAGYAPPVLGAPAGTAPYTPWIWILALLPLSSLLSFFLLDVEAIVAQSLASDPSDPFAIPAPTTGELLTNGLGFAAWVLGILFAFLDWRELKKRRVDKPFHFAWSILLSLVYVIGRSVVVKRRIGTGLAPLWTAVAVTVLNIVVVVGVTIQLTAAVISELPALAP
;
A
#
# COMPACT_ATOMS: atom_id res chain seq x y z
N MET A 1 66.09 -39.23 -15.17
CA MET A 1 65.43 -37.97 -15.56
C MET A 1 63.95 -38.21 -15.39
N SER A 2 63.34 -37.63 -14.36
CA SER A 2 61.90 -37.74 -14.14
C SER A 2 61.21 -36.67 -14.97
N ASP A 3 60.41 -37.08 -15.94
CA ASP A 3 59.56 -36.19 -16.73
C ASP A 3 58.42 -35.68 -15.85
N THR A 4 58.41 -34.40 -15.53
CA THR A 4 57.31 -33.75 -14.81
C THR A 4 56.36 -33.15 -15.84
N THR A 5 55.39 -33.93 -16.31
CA THR A 5 54.31 -33.40 -17.16
C THR A 5 53.50 -32.37 -16.35
N PRO A 6 53.32 -31.12 -16.83
CA PRO A 6 52.51 -30.13 -16.12
C PRO A 6 51.05 -30.59 -16.03
N ALA A 7 50.44 -30.47 -14.84
CA ALA A 7 49.03 -30.77 -14.66
C ALA A 7 48.15 -29.77 -15.45
N PRO A 8 47.04 -30.22 -16.04
CA PRO A 8 46.15 -29.35 -16.82
C PRO A 8 45.51 -28.27 -15.93
N VAL A 9 45.39 -27.06 -16.47
CA VAL A 9 44.76 -25.92 -15.77
C VAL A 9 43.25 -26.21 -15.63
N PRO A 10 42.70 -26.22 -14.40
CA PRO A 10 41.29 -26.53 -14.18
C PRO A 10 40.38 -25.44 -14.75
N ALA A 11 39.14 -25.80 -15.06
CA ALA A 11 38.14 -24.82 -15.50
C ALA A 11 37.86 -23.80 -14.38
N GLY A 12 37.81 -22.51 -14.73
CA GLY A 12 37.70 -21.44 -13.75
C GLY A 12 37.77 -20.02 -14.33
N TRP A 13 37.57 -19.03 -13.46
CA TRP A 13 37.77 -17.61 -13.79
C TRP A 13 39.22 -17.21 -13.61
N TYR A 14 39.82 -16.66 -14.66
CA TYR A 14 41.21 -16.21 -14.67
C TYR A 14 41.32 -14.80 -15.26
N PRO A 15 42.40 -14.05 -15.00
CA PRO A 15 42.62 -12.75 -15.63
C PRO A 15 42.48 -12.82 -17.15
N ASP A 16 41.77 -11.87 -17.77
CA ASP A 16 41.52 -11.91 -19.21
C ASP A 16 42.85 -11.86 -20.00
N PRO A 17 43.22 -12.93 -20.74
CA PRO A 17 44.46 -12.96 -21.52
C PRO A 17 44.47 -11.92 -22.66
N ALA A 18 43.30 -11.41 -23.06
CA ALA A 18 43.19 -10.33 -24.04
C ALA A 18 43.50 -8.94 -23.43
N GLY A 19 43.85 -8.86 -22.15
CA GLY A 19 44.22 -7.62 -21.46
C GLY A 19 43.02 -6.78 -20.99
N GLY A 20 41.82 -7.35 -21.00
CA GLY A 20 40.62 -6.68 -20.47
C GLY A 20 40.68 -6.48 -18.94
N PRO A 21 39.95 -5.51 -18.38
CA PRO A 21 39.97 -5.21 -16.94
C PRO A 21 39.27 -6.29 -16.08
N GLY A 22 38.73 -7.34 -16.69
CA GLY A 22 37.94 -8.39 -16.03
C GLY A 22 38.60 -9.76 -16.00
N ARG A 23 37.84 -10.74 -15.52
CA ARG A 23 38.20 -12.15 -15.58
C ARG A 23 37.48 -12.80 -16.76
N ARG A 24 38.14 -13.72 -17.46
CA ARG A 24 37.54 -14.54 -18.52
C ARG A 24 37.45 -15.98 -18.04
N TRP A 25 36.39 -16.68 -18.44
CA TRP A 25 36.20 -18.07 -18.06
C TRP A 25 37.01 -19.01 -18.96
N TRP A 26 37.85 -19.84 -18.35
CA TRP A 26 38.56 -20.97 -18.97
C TRP A 26 37.76 -22.25 -18.73
N ASN A 27 37.47 -23.01 -19.79
CA ASN A 27 36.67 -24.23 -19.67
C ASN A 27 37.51 -25.52 -19.50
N GLY A 28 38.83 -25.41 -19.31
CA GLY A 28 39.76 -26.55 -19.27
C GLY A 28 40.49 -26.81 -20.59
N THR A 29 39.99 -26.28 -21.71
CA THR A 29 40.56 -26.48 -23.07
C THR A 29 40.73 -25.19 -23.87
N ALA A 30 39.85 -24.20 -23.67
CA ALA A 30 39.89 -22.90 -24.33
C ALA A 30 39.27 -21.79 -23.45
N TRP A 31 39.64 -20.56 -23.77
CA TRP A 31 39.00 -19.36 -23.22
C TRP A 31 37.63 -19.17 -23.87
N THR A 32 36.61 -18.91 -23.06
CA THR A 32 35.24 -18.67 -23.54
C THR A 32 34.96 -17.18 -23.74
N GLU A 33 33.79 -16.85 -24.30
CA GLU A 33 33.32 -15.46 -24.44
C GLU A 33 32.78 -14.87 -23.13
N GLN A 34 32.65 -15.68 -22.07
CA GLN A 34 32.16 -15.23 -20.79
C GLN A 34 33.25 -14.39 -20.10
N VAL A 35 32.98 -13.10 -19.96
CA VAL A 35 33.84 -12.13 -19.27
C VAL A 35 33.09 -11.60 -18.04
N GLU A 36 33.65 -11.82 -16.87
CA GLU A 36 33.24 -11.18 -15.63
C GLU A 36 33.88 -9.77 -15.63
N GLN A 37 33.10 -8.76 -15.98
CA GLN A 37 33.53 -7.38 -15.82
C GLN A 37 33.73 -7.09 -14.33
N PRO A 38 34.83 -6.42 -13.93
CA PRO A 38 35.00 -6.04 -12.55
C PRO A 38 33.82 -5.15 -12.17
N TYR A 39 33.23 -5.41 -11.00
CA TYR A 39 32.16 -4.57 -10.47
C TYR A 39 32.64 -3.12 -10.49
N SER A 40 32.15 -2.35 -11.45
CA SER A 40 32.57 -0.98 -11.64
C SER A 40 31.87 -0.19 -10.55
N ALA A 41 32.57 0.11 -9.46
CA ALA A 41 32.08 0.98 -8.38
C ALA A 41 31.73 2.41 -8.86
N GLY A 42 31.86 2.70 -10.16
CA GLY A 42 31.52 3.97 -10.79
C GLY A 42 30.03 4.18 -11.09
N TYR A 43 29.17 3.16 -11.02
CA TYR A 43 27.72 3.36 -11.11
C TYR A 43 27.11 3.53 -9.71
N ALA A 44 27.49 4.61 -9.02
CA ALA A 44 26.71 5.04 -7.87
C ALA A 44 25.32 5.46 -8.40
N PRO A 45 24.21 4.82 -7.97
CA PRO A 45 22.90 5.26 -8.39
C PRO A 45 22.73 6.73 -8.01
N PRO A 46 22.10 7.56 -8.86
CA PRO A 46 21.92 8.97 -8.58
C PRO A 46 21.28 9.13 -7.21
N VAL A 47 21.85 10.02 -6.38
CA VAL A 47 21.31 10.32 -5.05
C VAL A 47 19.97 11.02 -5.25
N LEU A 48 18.89 10.25 -5.17
CA LEU A 48 17.54 10.76 -5.28
C LEU A 48 17.22 11.62 -4.06
N GLY A 49 16.84 12.87 -4.29
CA GLY A 49 16.59 13.86 -3.25
C GLY A 49 15.41 14.78 -3.57
N ALA A 50 15.37 15.89 -2.83
CA ALA A 50 14.48 17.01 -3.08
C ALA A 50 15.26 18.32 -2.84
N PRO A 51 14.88 19.43 -3.47
CA PRO A 51 15.49 20.73 -3.19
C PRO A 51 15.48 21.05 -1.68
N ALA A 52 16.53 21.74 -1.21
CA ALA A 52 16.60 22.18 0.18
C ALA A 52 15.38 23.06 0.53
N GLY A 53 14.80 22.83 1.72
CA GLY A 53 13.60 23.56 2.16
C GLY A 53 12.27 23.07 1.57
N THR A 54 12.26 21.97 0.81
CA THR A 54 11.00 21.39 0.30
C THR A 54 10.05 21.02 1.44
N ALA A 55 8.85 21.58 1.43
CA ALA A 55 7.83 21.24 2.42
C ALA A 55 7.36 19.77 2.26
N PRO A 56 7.40 18.94 3.32
CA PRO A 56 7.04 17.53 3.24
C PRO A 56 5.53 17.29 3.24
N TYR A 57 4.72 18.28 3.62
CA TYR A 57 3.28 18.14 3.81
C TYR A 57 2.48 18.85 2.70
N THR A 58 1.40 18.21 2.29
CA THR A 58 0.38 18.77 1.38
C THR A 58 -0.96 18.75 2.11
N PRO A 59 -1.94 19.59 1.76
CA PRO A 59 -3.29 19.46 2.32
C PRO A 59 -3.93 18.11 1.93
N TRP A 60 -3.64 17.61 0.73
CA TRP A 60 -4.19 16.38 0.18
C TRP A 60 -3.83 15.13 0.99
N ILE A 61 -2.59 15.04 1.50
CA ILE A 61 -2.18 13.89 2.31
C ILE A 61 -2.92 13.84 3.64
N TRP A 62 -3.29 15.00 4.21
CA TRP A 62 -4.08 15.06 5.43
C TRP A 62 -5.52 14.62 5.20
N ILE A 63 -6.12 15.00 4.07
CA ILE A 63 -7.43 14.49 3.67
C ILE A 63 -7.39 12.96 3.55
N LEU A 64 -6.35 12.41 2.92
CA LEU A 64 -6.18 10.95 2.80
C LEU A 64 -5.96 10.24 4.14
N ALA A 65 -5.15 10.84 5.03
CA ALA A 65 -4.88 10.27 6.35
C ALA A 65 -6.12 10.26 7.26
N LEU A 66 -7.03 11.23 7.07
CA LEU A 66 -8.28 11.35 7.80
C LEU A 66 -9.46 10.65 7.10
N LEU A 67 -9.31 10.27 5.83
CA LEU A 67 -10.36 9.64 5.03
C LEU A 67 -11.03 8.43 5.70
N PRO A 68 -10.33 7.56 6.46
CA PRO A 68 -11.00 6.44 7.13
C PRO A 68 -12.10 6.88 8.10
N LEU A 69 -12.05 8.10 8.65
CA LEU A 69 -13.11 8.62 9.51
C LEU A 69 -14.45 8.76 8.80
N SER A 70 -14.48 8.79 7.46
CA SER A 70 -15.74 8.82 6.71
C SER A 70 -16.59 7.56 6.94
N SER A 71 -15.98 6.42 7.29
CA SER A 71 -16.75 5.21 7.62
C SER A 71 -17.54 5.38 8.91
N LEU A 72 -17.10 6.25 9.82
CA LEU A 72 -17.83 6.54 11.05
C LEU A 72 -19.12 7.33 10.75
N LEU A 73 -19.13 8.12 9.68
CA LEU A 73 -20.34 8.83 9.25
C LEU A 73 -21.42 7.86 8.80
N SER A 74 -21.06 6.71 8.22
CA SER A 74 -22.01 5.68 7.80
C SER A 74 -22.90 5.21 8.95
N PHE A 75 -22.40 5.17 10.20
CA PHE A 75 -23.22 4.81 11.36
C PHE A 75 -24.37 5.78 11.61
N PHE A 76 -24.19 7.06 11.32
CA PHE A 76 -25.25 8.07 11.47
C PHE A 76 -26.27 8.04 10.33
N LEU A 77 -25.94 7.37 9.22
CA LEU A 77 -26.78 7.24 8.04
C LEU A 77 -27.52 5.89 7.99
N LEU A 78 -27.30 5.01 8.97
CA LEU A 78 -27.99 3.73 9.08
C LEU A 78 -29.46 3.94 9.45
N ASP A 79 -30.35 3.51 8.57
CA ASP A 79 -31.79 3.44 8.82
C ASP A 79 -32.11 2.09 9.48
N VAL A 80 -31.98 2.06 10.81
CA VAL A 80 -32.20 0.84 11.61
C VAL A 80 -33.63 0.34 11.47
N GLU A 81 -34.61 1.24 11.36
CA GLU A 81 -36.02 0.87 11.19
C GLU A 81 -36.24 0.15 9.87
N ALA A 82 -35.72 0.71 8.76
CA ALA A 82 -35.82 0.08 7.45
C ALA A 82 -35.12 -1.29 7.41
N ILE A 83 -33.96 -1.43 8.06
CA ILE A 83 -33.22 -2.70 8.14
C ILE A 83 -34.03 -3.75 8.91
N VAL A 84 -34.60 -3.38 10.07
CA VAL A 84 -35.42 -4.30 10.88
C VAL A 84 -36.70 -4.69 10.14
N ALA A 85 -37.41 -3.72 9.54
CA ALA A 85 -38.61 -4.00 8.75
C ALA A 85 -38.33 -4.94 7.57
N GLN A 86 -37.20 -4.75 6.88
CA GLN A 86 -36.77 -5.63 5.81
C GLN A 86 -36.39 -7.02 6.31
N SER A 87 -35.74 -7.13 7.47
CA SER A 87 -35.38 -8.40 8.11
C SER A 87 -36.62 -9.18 8.56
N LEU A 88 -37.66 -8.50 9.03
CA LEU A 88 -38.95 -9.12 9.39
C LEU A 88 -39.78 -9.52 8.16
N ALA A 89 -39.60 -8.82 7.04
CA ALA A 89 -40.30 -9.11 5.79
C ALA A 89 -39.61 -10.22 4.96
N SER A 90 -38.34 -10.54 5.24
CA SER A 90 -37.61 -11.59 4.51
C SER A 90 -38.09 -12.99 4.90
N ASP A 91 -38.34 -13.84 3.89
CA ASP A 91 -38.70 -15.25 4.10
C ASP A 91 -37.46 -16.04 4.56
N PRO A 92 -37.43 -16.58 5.80
CA PRO A 92 -36.27 -17.30 6.31
C PRO A 92 -36.04 -18.66 5.64
N SER A 93 -37.00 -19.16 4.86
CA SER A 93 -36.91 -20.45 4.17
C SER A 93 -36.26 -20.38 2.79
N ASP A 94 -36.07 -19.17 2.23
CA ASP A 94 -35.39 -18.96 0.96
C ASP A 94 -33.95 -18.47 1.15
N PRO A 95 -32.94 -19.36 1.06
CA PRO A 95 -31.53 -18.99 1.22
C PRO A 95 -30.97 -18.15 0.08
N PHE A 96 -31.73 -17.94 -1.01
CA PHE A 96 -31.33 -17.11 -2.15
C PHE A 96 -32.10 -15.80 -2.25
N ALA A 97 -32.97 -15.49 -1.28
CA ALA A 97 -33.65 -14.21 -1.23
C ALA A 97 -32.63 -13.08 -1.06
N ILE A 98 -32.51 -12.21 -2.07
CA ILE A 98 -31.72 -10.98 -2.01
C ILE A 98 -32.70 -9.84 -1.79
N PRO A 99 -32.75 -9.23 -0.58
CA PRO A 99 -33.58 -8.08 -0.35
C PRO A 99 -33.18 -6.94 -1.29
N ALA A 100 -34.16 -6.21 -1.83
CA ALA A 100 -33.87 -4.98 -2.56
C ALA A 100 -33.21 -3.97 -1.61
N PRO A 101 -32.11 -3.31 -2.00
CA PRO A 101 -31.43 -2.38 -1.11
C PRO A 101 -32.34 -1.22 -0.76
N THR A 102 -32.35 -0.83 0.51
CA THR A 102 -33.09 0.33 0.99
C THR A 102 -32.46 1.63 0.45
N THR A 103 -33.23 2.72 0.45
CA THR A 103 -32.71 4.04 0.08
C THR A 103 -31.49 4.44 0.93
N GLY A 104 -31.51 4.12 2.23
CA GLY A 104 -30.39 4.39 3.15
C GLY A 104 -29.12 3.62 2.79
N GLU A 105 -29.26 2.34 2.41
CA GLU A 105 -28.14 1.52 1.95
C GLU A 105 -27.56 2.02 0.62
N LEU A 106 -28.42 2.38 -0.33
CA LEU A 106 -28.01 2.98 -1.61
C LEU A 106 -27.22 4.29 -1.38
N LEU A 107 -27.69 5.16 -0.48
CA LEU A 107 -26.99 6.40 -0.13
C LEU A 107 -25.64 6.13 0.54
N THR A 108 -25.60 5.19 1.49
CA THR A 108 -24.37 4.82 2.21
C THR A 108 -23.33 4.24 1.26
N ASN A 109 -23.74 3.33 0.37
CA ASN A 109 -22.87 2.74 -0.65
C ASN A 109 -22.39 3.79 -1.66
N GLY A 110 -23.29 4.69 -2.10
CA GLY A 110 -22.96 5.79 -3.00
C GLY A 110 -21.93 6.74 -2.39
N LEU A 111 -22.06 7.09 -1.12
CA LEU A 111 -21.09 7.90 -0.38
C LEU A 111 -19.75 7.18 -0.21
N GLY A 112 -19.76 5.88 0.09
CA GLY A 112 -18.54 5.06 0.16
C GLY A 112 -17.79 5.03 -1.18
N PHE A 113 -18.53 4.82 -2.27
CA PHE A 113 -17.97 4.87 -3.62
C PHE A 113 -17.42 6.26 -3.97
N ALA A 114 -18.15 7.33 -3.66
CA ALA A 114 -17.69 8.70 -3.86
C ALA A 114 -16.42 8.99 -3.04
N ALA A 115 -16.36 8.56 -1.78
CA ALA A 115 -15.17 8.69 -0.93
C ALA A 115 -13.96 7.95 -1.52
N TRP A 116 -14.17 6.76 -2.10
CA TRP A 116 -13.12 6.01 -2.79
C TRP A 116 -12.58 6.74 -4.02
N VAL A 117 -13.47 7.25 -4.90
CA VAL A 117 -13.09 8.03 -6.08
C VAL A 117 -12.36 9.32 -5.68
N LEU A 118 -12.88 10.04 -4.68
CA LEU A 118 -12.24 11.24 -4.14
C LEU A 118 -10.88 10.93 -3.51
N GLY A 119 -10.72 9.77 -2.86
CA GLY A 119 -9.44 9.29 -2.36
C GLY A 119 -8.40 9.16 -3.47
N ILE A 120 -8.77 8.56 -4.61
CA ILE A 120 -7.88 8.44 -5.77
C ILE A 120 -7.52 9.84 -6.32
N LEU A 121 -8.51 10.74 -6.41
CA LEU A 121 -8.30 12.12 -6.86
C LEU A 121 -7.32 12.87 -5.95
N PHE A 122 -7.48 12.79 -4.63
CA PHE A 122 -6.59 13.44 -3.67
C PHE A 122 -5.17 12.84 -3.69
N ALA A 123 -5.03 11.53 -3.89
CA ALA A 123 -3.73 10.89 -4.08
C ALA A 123 -3.04 11.40 -5.36
N PHE A 124 -3.80 11.56 -6.45
CA PHE A 124 -3.28 12.17 -7.68
C PHE A 124 -2.84 13.62 -7.46
N LEU A 125 -3.63 14.43 -6.73
CA LEU A 125 -3.28 15.82 -6.41
C LEU A 125 -2.03 15.92 -5.53
N ASP A 126 -1.88 15.08 -4.51
CA ASP A 126 -0.66 14.99 -3.68
C ASP A 126 0.56 14.60 -4.53
N TRP A 127 0.44 13.55 -5.34
CA TRP A 127 1.52 13.08 -6.21
C TRP A 127 1.96 14.14 -7.21
N ARG A 128 1.02 14.85 -7.83
CA ARG A 128 1.30 15.94 -8.75
C ARG A 128 2.00 17.10 -8.04
N GLU A 129 1.59 17.40 -6.81
CA GLU A 129 2.20 18.43 -5.97
C GLU A 129 3.65 18.08 -5.58
N LEU A 130 3.93 16.82 -5.23
CA LEU A 130 5.30 16.35 -4.97
C LEU A 130 6.19 16.45 -6.22
N LYS A 131 5.65 16.16 -7.41
CA LYS A 131 6.36 16.38 -8.68
C LYS A 131 6.67 17.85 -8.94
N LYS A 132 5.71 18.76 -8.68
CA LYS A 132 5.93 20.21 -8.79
C LYS A 132 7.05 20.69 -7.86
N ARG A 133 7.14 20.10 -6.68
CA ARG A 133 8.20 20.35 -5.69
C ARG A 133 9.55 19.71 -6.04
N ARG A 134 9.65 19.02 -7.18
CA ARG A 134 10.86 18.34 -7.66
C ARG A 134 11.36 17.28 -6.69
N VAL A 135 10.44 16.57 -6.02
CA VAL A 135 10.80 15.36 -5.27
C VAL A 135 11.12 14.25 -6.27
N ASP A 136 12.31 13.68 -6.20
CA ASP A 136 12.74 12.64 -7.13
C ASP A 136 11.96 11.35 -6.96
N LYS A 137 11.34 10.88 -8.06
CA LYS A 137 10.57 9.63 -8.16
C LYS A 137 9.60 9.45 -6.99
N PRO A 138 8.58 10.31 -6.85
CA PRO A 138 7.62 10.21 -5.77
C PRO A 138 6.79 8.92 -5.91
N PHE A 139 6.28 8.42 -4.79
CA PHE A 139 5.46 7.21 -4.75
C PHE A 139 4.22 7.36 -5.63
N HIS A 140 3.94 6.39 -6.50
CA HIS A 140 2.90 6.54 -7.54
C HIS A 140 1.48 6.54 -6.93
N PHE A 141 0.63 7.48 -7.35
CA PHE A 141 -0.75 7.58 -6.83
C PHE A 141 -1.61 6.34 -7.09
N ALA A 142 -1.28 5.55 -8.11
CA ALA A 142 -2.04 4.36 -8.51
C ALA A 142 -2.16 3.31 -7.39
N TRP A 143 -1.22 3.30 -6.44
CA TRP A 143 -1.32 2.44 -5.25
C TRP A 143 -2.53 2.77 -4.35
N SER A 144 -3.10 3.98 -4.46
CA SER A 144 -4.35 4.34 -3.78
C SER A 144 -5.59 3.61 -4.30
N ILE A 145 -5.54 3.09 -5.54
CA ILE A 145 -6.63 2.29 -6.13
C ILE A 145 -6.81 0.98 -5.36
N LEU A 146 -5.68 0.35 -4.97
CA LEU A 146 -5.70 -0.86 -4.14
C LEU A 146 -6.10 -0.52 -2.71
N LEU A 147 -5.41 0.46 -2.11
CA LEU A 147 -5.73 0.92 -0.77
C LEU A 147 -5.13 2.31 -0.55
N SER A 148 -5.96 3.29 -0.18
CA SER A 148 -5.52 4.65 0.12
C SER A 148 -4.42 4.69 1.19
N LEU A 149 -4.49 3.79 2.18
CA LEU A 149 -3.49 3.64 3.25
C LEU A 149 -2.11 3.23 2.71
N VAL A 150 -2.04 2.35 1.70
CA VAL A 150 -0.77 1.96 1.06
C VAL A 150 -0.10 3.18 0.44
N TYR A 151 -0.88 4.05 -0.20
CA TYR A 151 -0.36 5.32 -0.71
C TYR A 151 0.18 6.21 0.40
N VAL A 152 -0.57 6.43 1.49
CA VAL A 152 -0.13 7.28 2.61
C VAL A 152 1.18 6.78 3.22
N ILE A 153 1.30 5.46 3.44
CA ILE A 153 2.51 4.83 3.98
C ILE A 153 3.68 4.99 3.00
N GLY A 154 3.52 4.54 1.75
CA GLY A 154 4.59 4.56 0.74
C GLY A 154 5.10 5.97 0.47
N ARG A 155 4.19 6.94 0.32
CA ARG A 155 4.52 8.35 0.14
C ARG A 155 5.27 8.93 1.33
N SER A 156 4.85 8.63 2.57
CA SER A 156 5.50 9.17 3.77
C SER A 156 6.93 8.64 3.94
N VAL A 157 7.17 7.36 3.61
CA VAL A 157 8.51 6.75 3.63
C VAL A 157 9.40 7.34 2.55
N VAL A 158 8.89 7.49 1.32
CA VAL A 158 9.65 8.11 0.22
C VAL A 158 10.00 9.56 0.57
N VAL A 159 9.04 10.35 1.06
CA VAL A 159 9.28 11.74 1.45
C VAL A 159 10.30 11.84 2.58
N LYS A 160 10.23 10.99 3.62
CA LYS A 160 11.27 10.91 4.67
C LYS A 160 12.65 10.65 4.08
N ARG A 161 12.75 9.73 3.11
CA ARG A 161 14.03 9.38 2.48
C ARG A 161 14.59 10.49 1.58
N ARG A 162 13.75 11.35 1.01
CA ARG A 162 14.17 12.43 0.08
C ARG A 162 14.37 13.78 0.75
N ILE A 163 13.55 14.10 1.75
CA ILE A 163 13.50 15.41 2.43
C ILE A 163 14.05 15.33 3.85
N GLY A 164 14.17 14.14 4.44
CA GLY A 164 14.61 13.92 5.83
C GLY A 164 13.46 13.94 6.86
N THR A 165 12.30 14.48 6.49
CA THR A 165 11.10 14.59 7.34
C THR A 165 9.85 14.13 6.59
N GLY A 166 8.70 14.05 7.26
CA GLY A 166 7.41 13.76 6.61
C GLY A 166 6.68 12.49 7.04
N LEU A 167 7.03 11.91 8.19
CA LEU A 167 6.32 10.75 8.77
C LEU A 167 4.99 11.08 9.46
N ALA A 168 4.68 12.35 9.71
CA ALA A 168 3.48 12.72 10.47
C ALA A 168 2.17 12.14 9.88
N PRO A 169 1.92 12.21 8.55
CA PRO A 169 0.71 11.62 7.97
C PRO A 169 0.62 10.10 8.15
N LEU A 170 1.75 9.39 8.18
CA LEU A 170 1.78 7.96 8.47
C LEU A 170 1.29 7.68 9.89
N TRP A 171 1.84 8.37 10.89
CA TRP A 171 1.42 8.19 12.28
C TRP A 171 -0.03 8.60 12.51
N THR A 172 -0.49 9.66 11.84
CA THR A 172 -1.91 10.04 11.86
C THR A 172 -2.79 8.98 11.24
N ALA A 173 -2.44 8.43 10.07
CA ALA A 173 -3.22 7.36 9.46
C ALA A 173 -3.25 6.10 10.33
N VAL A 174 -2.15 5.75 11.00
CA VAL A 174 -2.12 4.66 12.00
C VAL A 174 -3.06 4.96 13.15
N ALA A 175 -2.95 6.13 13.79
CA ALA A 175 -3.80 6.51 14.92
C ALA A 175 -5.29 6.52 14.55
N VAL A 176 -5.63 7.09 13.39
CA VAL A 176 -7.00 7.12 12.85
C VAL A 176 -7.51 5.72 12.56
N THR A 177 -6.69 4.84 11.97
CA THR A 177 -7.08 3.46 11.68
C THR A 177 -7.34 2.68 12.97
N VAL A 178 -6.46 2.82 13.96
CA VAL A 178 -6.64 2.19 15.28
C VAL A 178 -7.91 2.70 15.96
N LEU A 179 -8.12 4.03 15.98
CA LEU A 179 -9.33 4.62 16.53
C LEU A 179 -10.59 4.09 15.83
N ASN A 180 -10.56 4.00 14.50
CA ASN A 180 -11.67 3.49 13.71
C ASN A 180 -11.98 2.04 14.10
N ILE A 181 -10.96 1.17 14.17
CA ILE A 181 -11.12 -0.22 14.60
C ILE A 181 -11.74 -0.30 15.99
N VAL A 182 -11.24 0.49 16.95
CA VAL A 182 -11.76 0.49 18.32
C VAL A 182 -13.24 0.90 18.35
N VAL A 183 -13.61 1.96 17.62
CA VAL A 183 -15.00 2.44 17.56
C VAL A 183 -15.90 1.40 16.89
N VAL A 184 -15.52 0.90 15.72
CA VAL A 184 -16.30 -0.08 14.97
C VAL A 184 -16.50 -1.35 15.79
N VAL A 185 -15.43 -1.90 16.39
CA VAL A 185 -15.51 -3.09 17.25
C VAL A 185 -16.39 -2.83 18.46
N GLY A 186 -16.21 -1.68 19.13
CA GLY A 186 -17.01 -1.32 20.30
C GLY A 186 -18.51 -1.18 19.99
N VAL A 187 -18.86 -0.57 18.86
CA VAL A 187 -20.24 -0.46 18.38
C VAL A 187 -20.81 -1.83 18.03
N THR A 188 -20.06 -2.67 17.30
CA THR A 188 -20.49 -4.02 16.94
C THR A 188 -20.73 -4.90 18.18
N ILE A 189 -19.88 -4.79 19.21
CA ILE A 189 -20.09 -5.49 20.49
C ILE A 189 -21.38 -5.02 21.15
N GLN A 190 -21.61 -3.70 21.21
CA GLN A 190 -22.83 -3.14 21.80
C GLN A 190 -24.09 -3.60 21.05
N LEU A 191 -24.08 -3.55 19.71
CA LEU A 191 -25.21 -4.01 18.89
C LEU A 191 -25.47 -5.50 19.08
N THR A 192 -24.43 -6.32 19.06
CA THR A 192 -24.57 -7.78 19.30
C THR A 192 -25.12 -8.06 20.69
N ALA A 193 -24.62 -7.37 21.72
CA ALA A 193 -25.10 -7.53 23.09
C ALA A 193 -26.58 -7.12 23.24
N ALA A 194 -26.98 -6.02 22.60
CA ALA A 194 -28.38 -5.56 22.58
C ALA A 194 -29.30 -6.58 21.91
N VAL A 195 -28.89 -7.14 20.77
CA VAL A 195 -29.67 -8.20 20.10
C VAL A 195 -29.80 -9.42 21.01
N ILE A 196 -28.70 -9.88 21.63
CA ILE A 196 -28.72 -11.05 22.53
C ILE A 196 -29.64 -10.84 23.73
N SER A 197 -29.68 -9.64 24.31
CA SER A 197 -30.54 -9.35 25.47
C SER A 197 -32.03 -9.39 25.15
N GLU A 198 -32.42 -9.15 23.90
CA GLU A 198 -33.82 -9.19 23.45
C GLU A 198 -34.28 -10.59 23.03
N LEU A 199 -33.37 -11.53 22.75
CA LEU A 199 -33.72 -12.91 22.35
C LEU A 199 -34.66 -13.64 23.32
N PRO A 200 -34.51 -13.55 24.66
CA PRO A 200 -35.43 -14.20 25.60
C PRO A 200 -36.85 -13.65 25.54
N ALA A 201 -37.05 -12.39 25.13
CA ALA A 201 -38.37 -11.78 24.98
C ALA A 201 -39.13 -12.28 23.73
N LEU A 202 -38.43 -12.98 22.83
CA LEU A 202 -38.96 -13.53 21.59
C LEU A 202 -39.17 -15.06 21.67
N ALA A 203 -38.81 -15.70 22.79
CA ALA A 203 -39.07 -17.11 23.01
C ALA A 203 -40.55 -17.32 23.41
N PRO A 204 -41.28 -18.25 22.76
CA PRO A 204 -42.70 -18.51 23.02
C PRO A 204 -42.96 -19.16 24.38
#